data_AF-A0A2S4UEK5-F1
#
_entry.id   AF-A0A2S4UEK5-F1
#
_cell.length_a   1.000
_cell.length_b   1.000
_cell.length_c   1.000
_cell.angle_alpha   90.00
_cell.angle_beta   90.00
_cell.angle_gamma   90.00
#
_symmetry.space_group_name_H-M   'P 1'
#
loop_
_entity.id
_entity.type
_entity.pdbx_description
1 polymer ?
#
loop_
_entity_poly.entity_id
_entity_poly.type
_entity_poly.pdbx_seq_one_letter_code
_entity_poly.pdbx_strand_id
1 'polypeptide(L)'
;MYACVKRTLLHDQRIHLLAITRIIQSYIMAAGTYGAEWIGMNQKRTRTIQAVIDRASRLAYGKKDDNQTLNTLLLSLELGITPVSIHCAVQRIRLWNKGEDLRTILKDLIEHPPQGAKNKSWVHDTPTNLTGYDNRIKEWGITQFHYDESETRMWIRDMRTLKLKLHPKVPSPIEDKQVVMDKQYAQQMHTEKIRIHLFDLEVARESTRSKAVARYDLMAFGRTANFIATSLILPDLVEGVTSLSLLRMNALPSVGRRITTLNASKIPHTLKRAECPYCCSKIVGQQEEWMHIILDCNTFKDTRARTIQPTIEYLLERVAGTGITAKRHVYILLQGGLVRSHYPLSLNKDPTNEDHYLETAYGEDDLCQWVNGYGHIPDLYPNKLLGGHGYANVARFSQDTVPKVTRILYDVGTAVITDDFGGFADDEGNTGNKAAVLSTRRRLTVCQSPTLSSNVG
;
A
#
# COMPACT_ATOMS: atom_id res chain seq x y z
N MET A 1 1.15 24.93 15.07
CA MET A 1 2.26 24.03 14.71
C MET A 1 1.90 23.04 13.59
N TYR A 2 0.87 22.18 13.74
CA TYR A 2 0.39 21.29 12.65
C TYR A 2 0.06 22.04 11.34
N ALA A 3 -0.50 23.25 11.43
CA ALA A 3 -0.84 24.06 10.27
C ALA A 3 0.34 24.44 9.36
N CYS A 4 1.56 24.56 9.91
CA CYS A 4 2.75 24.94 9.14
C CYS A 4 3.35 23.76 8.36
N VAL A 5 3.45 22.59 9.00
CA VAL A 5 3.87 21.33 8.32
C VAL A 5 2.83 20.91 7.28
N LYS A 6 1.54 21.11 7.58
CA LYS A 6 0.42 20.75 6.69
C LYS A 6 0.48 21.45 5.34
N ARG A 7 0.80 22.76 5.29
CA ARG A 7 0.52 23.59 4.10
C ARG A 7 1.57 23.49 2.97
N THR A 8 2.83 23.20 3.28
CA THR A 8 3.90 23.24 2.28
C THR A 8 4.51 21.87 1.95
N LEU A 9 4.77 21.03 2.98
CA LEU A 9 5.51 19.78 2.77
C LEU A 9 4.62 18.58 2.48
N LEU A 10 3.42 18.51 3.08
CA LEU A 10 2.52 17.37 2.88
C LEU A 10 1.74 17.43 1.56
N HIS A 11 1.63 18.63 0.95
CA HIS A 11 0.89 18.81 -0.29
C HIS A 11 1.76 18.65 -1.54
N ASP A 12 3.07 18.85 -1.43
CA ASP A 12 3.97 18.75 -2.57
C ASP A 12 4.18 17.30 -2.99
N GLN A 13 3.53 16.92 -4.10
CA GLN A 13 3.61 15.57 -4.67
C GLN A 13 4.95 15.26 -5.33
N ARG A 14 5.84 16.27 -5.48
CA ARG A 14 7.20 16.07 -5.97
C ARG A 14 8.12 15.55 -4.87
N ILE A 15 7.74 15.73 -3.61
CA ILE A 15 8.49 15.19 -2.48
C ILE A 15 8.22 13.68 -2.41
N HIS A 16 9.29 12.90 -2.41
CA HIS A 16 9.22 11.46 -2.34
C HIS A 16 8.48 10.98 -1.07
N LEU A 17 7.59 9.99 -1.20
CA LEU A 17 6.73 9.48 -0.12
C LEU A 17 7.50 9.07 1.15
N LEU A 18 8.72 8.54 1.01
CA LEU A 18 9.56 8.21 2.15
C LEU A 18 9.88 9.46 3.00
N ALA A 19 10.23 10.58 2.38
CA ALA A 19 10.56 11.81 3.10
C ALA A 19 9.34 12.36 3.85
N ILE A 20 8.17 12.36 3.21
CA ILE A 20 6.90 12.74 3.83
C ILE A 20 6.59 11.82 5.02
N THR A 21 6.73 10.50 4.84
CA THR A 21 6.58 9.51 5.90
C THR A 21 7.48 9.81 7.10
N ARG A 22 8.75 10.17 6.87
CA ARG A 22 9.68 10.51 7.97
C ARG A 22 9.26 11.76 8.71
N ILE A 23 8.71 12.77 8.04
CA ILE A 23 8.13 13.94 8.70
C ILE A 23 6.94 13.52 9.59
N ILE A 24 6.05 12.66 9.07
CA ILE A 24 4.90 12.17 9.86
C ILE A 24 5.39 11.40 11.10
N GLN A 25 6.36 10.51 10.96
CA GLN A 25 6.89 9.71 12.07
C GLN A 25 7.67 10.55 13.10
N SER A 26 8.62 11.36 12.63
CA SER A 26 9.53 12.09 13.52
C SER A 26 8.91 13.31 14.16
N TYR A 27 7.86 13.89 13.56
CA TYR A 27 7.25 15.12 14.06
C TYR A 27 5.85 14.89 14.60
N ILE A 28 4.93 14.39 13.77
CA ILE A 28 3.51 14.26 14.14
C ILE A 28 3.32 13.12 15.14
N MET A 29 3.83 11.94 14.80
CA MET A 29 3.69 10.75 15.64
C MET A 29 4.46 10.93 16.94
N ALA A 30 5.74 11.34 16.89
CA ALA A 30 6.55 11.59 18.08
C ALA A 30 5.89 12.59 19.07
N ALA A 31 5.38 13.72 18.58
CA ALA A 31 4.69 14.69 19.43
C ALA A 31 3.35 14.14 19.96
N GLY A 32 2.57 13.47 19.11
CA GLY A 32 1.28 12.93 19.49
C GLY A 32 1.35 11.77 20.48
N THR A 33 2.42 10.99 20.45
CA THR A 33 2.62 9.82 21.35
C THR A 33 3.54 10.12 22.52
N TYR A 34 3.89 11.38 22.76
CA TYR A 34 4.68 11.75 23.94
C TYR A 34 3.94 11.33 25.23
N GLY A 35 4.64 10.63 26.12
CA GLY A 35 4.08 10.08 27.36
C GLY A 35 3.08 8.93 27.17
N ALA A 36 2.86 8.43 25.95
CA ALA A 36 1.90 7.36 25.68
C ALA A 36 2.19 6.05 26.45
N GLU A 37 3.47 5.84 26.77
CA GLU A 37 3.99 4.73 27.58
C GLU A 37 3.34 4.68 28.96
N TRP A 38 3.26 5.80 29.67
CA TRP A 38 2.88 5.85 31.08
C TRP A 38 1.43 6.30 31.33
N ILE A 39 0.74 6.90 30.36
CA ILE A 39 -0.70 7.24 30.51
C ILE A 39 -1.62 6.09 30.11
N GLY A 40 -1.07 4.93 29.73
CA GLY A 40 -1.84 3.75 29.39
C GLY A 40 -2.73 3.94 28.18
N MET A 41 -2.26 4.63 27.13
CA MET A 41 -3.09 4.89 25.94
C MET A 41 -3.63 3.59 25.33
N ASN A 42 -4.95 3.41 25.40
CA ASN A 42 -5.66 2.33 24.71
C ASN A 42 -6.16 2.80 23.34
N GLN A 43 -6.64 1.87 22.50
CA GLN A 43 -7.07 2.19 21.14
C GLN A 43 -8.11 3.32 21.07
N LYS A 44 -9.01 3.44 22.06
CA LYS A 44 -10.01 4.54 22.10
C LYS A 44 -9.33 5.89 22.32
N ARG A 45 -8.33 5.95 23.20
CA ARG A 45 -7.56 7.17 23.52
C ARG A 45 -6.60 7.56 22.40
N THR A 46 -6.14 6.62 21.58
CA THR A 46 -5.25 6.91 20.44
C THR A 46 -5.98 7.45 19.21
N ARG A 47 -7.33 7.44 19.18
CA ARG A 47 -8.13 7.80 17.99
C ARG A 47 -7.84 9.20 17.47
N THR A 48 -7.72 10.18 18.36
CA THR A 48 -7.47 11.58 17.97
C THR A 48 -6.13 11.73 17.25
N ILE A 49 -5.07 11.12 17.79
CA ILE A 49 -3.73 11.15 17.19
C ILE A 49 -3.72 10.34 15.89
N GLN A 50 -4.35 9.18 15.86
CA GLN A 50 -4.50 8.37 14.65
C GLN A 50 -5.20 9.18 13.54
N ALA A 51 -6.27 9.91 13.85
CA ALA A 51 -6.97 10.73 12.87
C ALA A 51 -6.08 11.85 12.28
N VAL A 52 -5.17 12.41 13.08
CA VAL A 52 -4.19 13.41 12.60
C VAL A 52 -3.18 12.77 11.65
N ILE A 53 -2.70 11.57 11.97
CA ILE A 53 -1.81 10.79 11.11
C ILE A 53 -2.53 10.38 9.82
N ASP A 54 -3.77 9.89 9.91
CA ASP A 54 -4.57 9.48 8.76
C ASP A 54 -4.78 10.64 7.78
N ARG A 55 -5.08 11.84 8.30
CA ARG A 55 -5.17 13.05 7.49
C ARG A 55 -3.86 13.38 6.81
N ALA A 56 -2.73 13.32 7.53
CA ALA A 56 -1.41 13.57 6.96
C ALA A 56 -1.03 12.54 5.87
N SER A 57 -1.33 11.26 6.10
CA SER A 57 -1.11 10.18 5.14
C SER A 57 -1.94 10.37 3.87
N ARG A 58 -3.20 10.81 3.97
CA ARG A 58 -4.02 11.13 2.77
C ARG A 58 -3.42 12.26 1.94
N LEU A 59 -2.95 13.32 2.62
CA LEU A 59 -2.29 14.45 1.96
C LEU A 59 -1.01 14.00 1.23
N ALA A 60 -0.24 13.10 1.84
CA ALA A 60 0.95 12.51 1.21
C ALA A 60 0.66 11.83 -0.14
N TYR A 61 -0.55 11.27 -0.31
CA TYR A 61 -1.02 10.67 -1.57
C TYR A 61 -1.80 11.65 -2.47
N GLY A 62 -1.71 12.95 -2.22
CA GLY A 62 -2.37 13.99 -3.02
C GLY A 62 -3.89 13.97 -2.89
N LYS A 63 -4.44 13.36 -1.83
CA LYS A 63 -5.87 13.35 -1.56
C LYS A 63 -6.24 14.42 -0.55
N LYS A 64 -7.51 14.83 -0.56
CA LYS A 64 -8.07 15.67 0.51
C LYS A 64 -7.96 14.96 1.86
N ASP A 65 -7.81 15.72 2.93
CA ASP A 65 -7.61 15.19 4.28
C ASP A 65 -8.86 14.45 4.84
N ASP A 66 -10.03 14.80 4.33
CA ASP A 66 -11.33 14.17 4.61
C ASP A 66 -11.67 12.98 3.68
N ASN A 67 -10.80 12.63 2.73
CA ASN A 67 -11.07 11.57 1.76
C ASN A 67 -11.24 10.19 2.44
N GLN A 68 -12.44 9.61 2.32
CA GLN A 68 -12.76 8.30 2.92
C GLN A 68 -12.53 7.11 1.98
N THR A 69 -12.07 7.34 0.75
CA THR A 69 -11.83 6.25 -0.21
C THR A 69 -10.58 5.43 0.11
N LEU A 70 -9.63 6.03 0.85
CA LEU A 70 -8.41 5.38 1.31
C LEU A 70 -8.63 4.76 2.68
N ASN A 71 -8.43 3.45 2.77
CA ASN A 71 -8.42 2.75 4.05
C ASN A 71 -7.17 3.15 4.85
N THR A 72 -7.36 3.54 6.11
CA THR A 72 -6.31 4.09 6.96
C THR A 72 -5.27 3.06 7.38
N LEU A 73 -5.65 1.79 7.54
CA LEU A 73 -4.69 0.73 7.80
C LEU A 73 -3.76 0.51 6.60
N LEU A 74 -4.31 0.52 5.37
CA LEU A 74 -3.49 0.38 4.17
C LEU A 74 -2.52 1.54 3.97
N LEU A 75 -2.96 2.77 4.26
CA LEU A 75 -2.08 3.95 4.30
C LEU A 75 -0.90 3.74 5.26
N SER A 76 -1.19 3.26 6.47
CA SER A 76 -0.16 2.94 7.47
C SER A 76 0.80 1.85 6.99
N LEU A 77 0.29 0.78 6.37
CA LEU A 77 1.09 -0.34 5.87
C LEU A 77 2.03 0.08 4.73
N GLU A 78 1.50 0.73 3.69
CA GLU A 78 2.31 1.19 2.54
C GLU A 78 3.37 2.20 2.98
N LEU A 79 3.00 3.22 3.79
CA LEU A 79 3.95 4.20 4.30
C LEU A 79 4.87 3.63 5.40
N GLY A 80 4.70 2.38 5.83
CA GLY A 80 5.49 1.80 6.91
C GLY A 80 5.32 2.49 8.27
N ILE A 81 4.21 3.22 8.46
CA ILE A 81 3.81 3.90 9.70
C ILE A 81 3.05 2.90 10.57
N THR A 82 3.53 2.66 11.79
CA THR A 82 2.83 1.77 12.71
C THR A 82 1.56 2.46 13.25
N PRO A 83 0.38 1.80 13.20
CA PRO A 83 -0.83 2.33 13.83
C PRO A 83 -0.56 2.75 15.28
N VAL A 84 -1.12 3.88 15.69
CA VAL A 84 -0.77 4.52 16.98
C VAL A 84 -1.09 3.61 18.16
N SER A 85 -2.18 2.85 18.09
CA SER A 85 -2.54 1.87 19.12
C SER A 85 -1.45 0.81 19.31
N ILE A 86 -0.94 0.24 18.21
CA ILE A 86 0.14 -0.76 18.22
C ILE A 86 1.43 -0.11 18.72
N HIS A 87 1.74 1.10 18.27
CA HIS A 87 2.92 1.84 18.74
C HIS A 87 2.88 2.04 20.26
N CYS A 88 1.77 2.55 20.80
CA CYS A 88 1.62 2.81 22.23
C CYS A 88 1.66 1.52 23.06
N ALA A 89 1.06 0.43 22.58
CA ALA A 89 1.11 -0.86 23.25
C ALA A 89 2.55 -1.38 23.36
N VAL A 90 3.30 -1.33 22.25
CA VAL A 90 4.71 -1.74 22.22
C VAL A 90 5.58 -0.87 23.12
N GLN A 91 5.36 0.44 23.11
CA GLN A 91 6.13 1.36 23.95
C GLN A 91 5.84 1.12 25.45
N ARG A 92 4.60 0.81 25.81
CA ARG A 92 4.23 0.41 27.18
C ARG A 92 4.93 -0.88 27.62
N ILE A 93 4.96 -1.89 26.76
CA ILE A 93 5.67 -3.16 27.02
C ILE A 93 7.17 -2.90 27.23
N ARG A 94 7.75 -2.04 26.40
CA ARG A 94 9.15 -1.62 26.56
C ARG A 94 9.39 -0.90 27.89
N LEU A 95 8.48 -0.03 28.33
CA LEU A 95 8.58 0.63 29.63
C LEU A 95 8.48 -0.38 30.78
N TRP A 96 7.52 -1.31 30.71
CA TRP A 96 7.35 -2.39 31.68
C TRP A 96 8.62 -3.25 31.81
N ASN A 97 9.18 -3.70 30.69
CA ASN A 97 10.39 -4.53 30.66
C ASN A 97 11.65 -3.82 31.19
N LYS A 98 11.64 -2.48 31.24
CA LYS A 98 12.72 -1.66 31.81
C LYS A 98 12.49 -1.34 33.29
N GLY A 99 11.29 -1.56 33.83
CA GLY A 99 10.82 -0.98 35.08
C GLY A 99 11.80 -1.07 36.25
N GLU A 100 12.40 -2.23 36.45
CA GLU A 100 13.37 -2.49 37.54
C GLU A 100 14.65 -1.66 37.42
N ASP A 101 15.08 -1.37 36.18
CA ASP A 101 16.32 -0.67 35.86
C ASP A 101 16.14 0.87 35.79
N LEU A 102 14.91 1.37 35.90
CA LEU A 102 14.63 2.80 35.79
C LEU A 102 15.07 3.55 37.05
N ARG A 103 15.91 4.58 36.88
CA ARG A 103 16.32 5.52 37.94
C ARG A 103 15.65 6.89 37.82
N THR A 104 14.53 6.96 37.10
CA THR A 104 13.84 8.21 36.77
C THR A 104 12.44 8.20 37.36
N ILE A 105 11.74 9.34 37.30
CA ILE A 105 10.32 9.48 37.69
C ILE A 105 9.38 8.43 37.05
N LEU A 106 9.82 7.77 35.98
CA LEU A 106 9.09 6.67 35.37
C LEU A 106 8.95 5.46 36.28
N LYS A 107 9.92 5.22 37.18
CA LYS A 107 9.84 4.17 38.19
C LYS A 107 8.70 4.44 39.16
N ASP A 108 8.62 5.68 39.67
CA ASP A 108 7.53 6.11 40.55
C ASP A 108 6.16 5.96 39.88
N LEU A 109 6.08 6.20 38.56
CA LEU A 109 4.84 6.01 37.80
C LEU A 109 4.44 4.53 37.60
N ILE A 110 5.38 3.59 37.76
CA ILE A 110 5.11 2.15 37.77
C ILE A 110 4.68 1.70 39.18
N GLU A 111 5.38 2.18 40.21
CA GLU A 111 5.10 1.86 41.62
C GLU A 111 3.80 2.52 42.11
N HIS A 112 3.49 3.71 41.61
CA HIS A 112 2.32 4.53 41.98
C HIS A 112 1.56 4.99 40.73
N PRO A 113 0.95 4.06 39.98
CA PRO A 113 0.36 4.41 38.70
C PRO A 113 -0.91 5.24 38.86
N PRO A 114 -1.16 6.20 37.94
CA PRO A 114 -2.42 6.90 37.90
C PRO A 114 -3.57 5.91 37.77
N GLN A 115 -4.52 5.96 38.71
CA GLN A 115 -5.68 5.08 38.69
C GLN A 115 -6.68 5.54 37.63
N GLY A 116 -7.09 4.61 36.78
CA GLY A 116 -8.19 4.80 35.85
C GLY A 116 -9.54 4.45 36.49
N ALA A 117 -10.59 4.49 35.67
CA ALA A 117 -11.92 4.05 36.08
C ALA A 117 -11.88 2.61 36.63
N LYS A 118 -12.57 2.36 37.74
CA LYS A 118 -12.60 1.06 38.45
C LYS A 118 -11.26 0.62 39.05
N ASN A 119 -10.41 1.56 39.49
CA ASN A 119 -9.09 1.29 40.08
C ASN A 119 -8.15 0.47 39.19
N LYS A 120 -8.39 0.46 37.88
CA LYS A 120 -7.52 -0.19 36.90
C LYS A 120 -6.41 0.75 36.49
N SER A 121 -5.18 0.27 36.52
CA SER A 121 -4.02 0.99 36.00
C SER A 121 -3.43 0.24 34.81
N TRP A 122 -2.70 0.96 33.97
CA TRP A 122 -1.97 0.32 32.87
C TRP A 122 -0.92 -0.65 33.39
N VAL A 123 -0.36 -0.41 34.58
CA VAL A 123 0.59 -1.29 35.29
C VAL A 123 -0.08 -2.61 35.63
N HIS A 124 -1.32 -2.60 36.12
CA HIS A 124 -2.07 -3.83 36.39
C HIS A 124 -2.44 -4.58 35.09
N ASP A 125 -2.85 -3.87 34.05
CA ASP A 125 -3.30 -4.49 32.81
C ASP A 125 -2.14 -5.05 31.96
N THR A 126 -0.91 -4.52 32.10
CA THR A 126 0.22 -4.87 31.23
C THR A 126 0.66 -6.32 31.40
N PRO A 127 0.89 -6.85 32.62
CA PRO A 127 1.20 -8.27 32.83
C PRO A 127 0.14 -9.20 32.25
N THR A 128 -1.14 -8.93 32.50
CA THR A 128 -2.24 -9.76 31.97
C THR A 128 -2.25 -9.77 30.44
N ASN A 129 -2.06 -8.60 29.81
CA ASN A 129 -1.97 -8.52 28.35
C ASN A 129 -0.73 -9.24 27.82
N LEU A 130 0.43 -9.11 28.49
CA LEU A 130 1.66 -9.80 28.13
C LEU A 130 1.49 -11.32 28.17
N THR A 131 0.94 -11.86 29.25
CA THR A 131 0.62 -13.30 29.34
C THR A 131 -0.30 -13.74 28.22
N GLY A 132 -1.33 -12.93 27.90
CA GLY A 132 -2.22 -13.19 26.77
C GLY A 132 -1.48 -13.22 25.44
N TYR A 133 -0.60 -12.26 25.17
CA TYR A 133 0.23 -12.23 23.96
C TYR A 133 1.19 -13.41 23.91
N ASP A 134 1.86 -13.74 25.02
CA ASP A 134 2.82 -14.84 25.08
C ASP A 134 2.16 -16.19 24.84
N ASN A 135 0.97 -16.42 25.41
CA ASN A 135 0.20 -17.64 25.15
C ASN A 135 -0.16 -17.75 23.67
N ARG A 136 -0.62 -16.65 23.05
CA ARG A 136 -0.91 -16.64 21.60
C ARG A 136 0.34 -16.86 20.75
N ILE A 137 1.47 -16.22 21.10
CA ILE A 137 2.75 -16.39 20.40
C ILE A 137 3.26 -17.84 20.52
N LYS A 138 3.05 -18.50 21.67
CA LYS A 138 3.36 -19.91 21.88
C LYS A 138 2.44 -20.83 21.09
N GLU A 139 1.13 -20.56 21.09
CA GLU A 139 0.13 -21.27 20.26
C GLU A 139 0.46 -21.16 18.77
N TRP A 140 1.05 -20.05 18.34
CA TRP A 140 1.50 -19.84 16.95
C TRP A 140 2.79 -20.59 16.59
N GLY A 141 3.38 -21.36 17.51
CA GLY A 141 4.62 -22.07 17.22
C GLY A 141 5.81 -21.14 16.94
N ILE A 142 5.79 -19.86 17.37
CA ILE A 142 6.96 -18.96 17.25
C ILE A 142 8.01 -19.30 18.32
N THR A 143 8.32 -20.59 18.46
CA THR A 143 9.65 -21.05 18.83
C THR A 143 10.61 -20.70 17.69
N GLN A 144 11.91 -20.71 17.96
CA GLN A 144 12.91 -20.56 16.91
C GLN A 144 12.63 -21.61 15.81
N PHE A 145 12.20 -21.16 14.64
CA PHE A 145 12.17 -21.92 13.38
C PHE A 145 11.21 -23.12 13.24
N HIS A 146 9.94 -22.99 13.67
CA HIS A 146 8.89 -23.88 13.14
C HIS A 146 7.74 -23.12 12.50
N TYR A 147 7.30 -23.63 11.34
CA TYR A 147 6.26 -23.10 10.46
C TYR A 147 5.06 -24.04 10.57
N ASP A 148 3.90 -23.51 10.97
CA ASP A 148 2.66 -24.27 10.94
C ASP A 148 1.76 -23.79 9.77
N GLU A 149 1.12 -24.73 9.08
CA GLU A 149 0.35 -24.53 7.85
C GLU A 149 -0.96 -23.73 8.08
N SER A 150 -1.24 -23.32 9.31
CA SER A 150 -2.39 -22.48 9.70
C SER A 150 -2.12 -20.96 9.65
N GLU A 151 -0.88 -20.52 9.34
CA GLU A 151 -0.41 -19.13 9.45
C GLU A 151 -0.91 -18.19 8.32
N THR A 152 -2.16 -17.75 8.42
CA THR A 152 -2.84 -16.96 7.38
C THR A 152 -2.20 -15.61 6.98
N ARG A 153 -1.21 -15.04 7.68
CA ARG A 153 -0.61 -13.71 7.35
C ARG A 153 0.92 -13.61 7.53
N MET A 154 1.66 -14.65 7.14
CA MET A 154 3.12 -14.66 7.21
C MET A 154 3.82 -13.45 6.57
N TRP A 155 3.21 -12.83 5.55
CA TRP A 155 3.75 -11.61 4.94
C TRP A 155 3.99 -10.47 5.95
N ILE A 156 3.22 -10.42 7.04
CA ILE A 156 3.41 -9.41 8.11
C ILE A 156 4.75 -9.65 8.78
N ARG A 157 5.06 -10.91 9.14
CA ARG A 157 6.36 -11.29 9.69
C ARG A 157 7.48 -10.97 8.71
N ASP A 158 7.33 -11.31 7.43
CA ASP A 158 8.35 -11.05 6.41
C ASP A 158 8.60 -9.56 6.20
N MET A 159 7.55 -8.75 6.11
CA MET A 159 7.62 -7.29 6.03
C MET A 159 8.39 -6.71 7.21
N ARG A 160 8.11 -7.20 8.43
CA ARG A 160 8.74 -6.73 9.66
C ARG A 160 10.18 -7.20 9.80
N THR A 161 10.47 -8.45 9.44
CA THR A 161 11.82 -9.03 9.42
C THR A 161 12.70 -8.27 8.45
N LEU A 162 12.21 -8.00 7.23
CA LEU A 162 12.96 -7.18 6.29
C LEU A 162 13.24 -5.80 6.88
N LYS A 163 12.23 -5.13 7.45
CA LYS A 163 12.41 -3.81 8.04
C LYS A 163 13.52 -3.80 9.10
N LEU A 164 13.64 -4.85 9.90
CA LEU A 164 14.73 -4.99 10.87
C LEU A 164 16.08 -5.26 10.20
N LYS A 165 16.13 -5.99 9.08
CA LYS A 165 17.39 -6.16 8.34
C LYS A 165 17.86 -4.88 7.66
N LEU A 166 16.95 -4.10 7.08
CA LEU A 166 17.27 -2.81 6.42
C LEU A 166 17.60 -1.71 7.41
N HIS A 167 16.93 -1.74 8.55
CA HIS A 167 17.07 -0.74 9.60
C HIS A 167 17.25 -1.46 10.94
N PRO A 168 18.43 -2.08 11.15
CA PRO A 168 18.71 -2.79 12.38
C PRO A 168 18.56 -1.83 13.55
N LYS A 169 17.68 -2.22 14.47
CA LYS A 169 17.57 -1.53 15.74
C LYS A 169 18.65 -2.09 16.65
N VAL A 170 19.65 -1.27 16.92
CA VAL A 170 20.64 -1.58 17.95
C VAL A 170 20.07 -1.07 19.28
N PRO A 171 19.93 -1.92 20.31
CA PRO A 171 19.59 -1.45 21.64
C PRO A 171 20.59 -0.40 22.11
N SER A 172 20.14 0.61 22.84
CA SER A 172 21.05 1.58 23.44
C SER A 172 21.98 0.87 24.43
N PRO A 173 23.30 1.14 24.41
CA PRO A 173 24.22 0.59 25.40
C PRO A 173 23.81 0.92 26.83
N ILE A 174 24.19 0.06 27.77
CA ILE A 174 24.03 0.32 29.20
C ILE A 174 25.31 1.00 29.70
N GLU A 175 25.18 2.17 30.32
CA GLU A 175 26.29 2.97 30.90
C GLU A 175 27.35 3.42 29.88
N ASP A 176 28.45 4.01 30.35
CA ASP A 176 29.57 4.51 29.53
C ASP A 176 30.31 3.39 28.76
N LYS A 177 29.97 2.12 29.00
CA LYS A 177 30.75 0.96 28.55
C LYS A 177 30.46 0.50 27.12
N GLN A 178 29.56 1.15 26.37
CA GLN A 178 29.23 0.77 24.98
C GLN A 178 28.84 -0.72 24.80
N VAL A 179 28.46 -1.44 25.87
CA VAL A 179 28.08 -2.86 25.79
C VAL A 179 26.56 -2.99 25.68
N VAL A 180 26.12 -3.82 24.72
CA VAL A 180 24.73 -4.27 24.59
C VAL A 180 24.64 -5.70 25.10
N MET A 181 23.72 -5.96 26.03
CA MET A 181 23.54 -7.28 26.64
C MET A 181 22.59 -8.15 25.82
N ASP A 182 22.79 -9.48 25.84
CA ASP A 182 21.89 -10.45 25.19
C ASP A 182 20.43 -10.31 25.64
N LYS A 183 20.23 -9.97 26.92
CA LYS A 183 18.89 -9.67 27.49
C LYS A 183 18.19 -8.54 26.72
N GLN A 184 18.91 -7.50 26.28
CA GLN A 184 18.33 -6.39 25.53
C GLN A 184 17.90 -6.82 24.12
N TYR A 185 18.70 -7.66 23.45
CA TYR A 185 18.31 -8.26 22.17
C TYR A 185 17.09 -9.16 22.32
N ALA A 186 17.05 -10.02 23.35
CA ALA A 186 15.92 -10.88 23.63
C ALA A 186 14.63 -10.08 23.89
N GLN A 187 14.70 -9.01 24.69
CA GLN A 187 13.57 -8.11 24.95
C GLN A 187 13.10 -7.40 23.68
N GLN A 188 14.03 -6.94 22.83
CA GLN A 188 13.69 -6.31 21.56
C GLN A 188 12.99 -7.29 20.61
N MET A 189 13.50 -8.52 20.49
CA MET A 189 12.90 -9.58 19.68
C MET A 189 11.51 -9.96 20.18
N HIS A 190 11.34 -10.10 21.50
CA HIS A 190 10.04 -10.35 22.13
C HIS A 190 9.03 -9.24 21.82
N THR A 191 9.45 -7.99 21.96
CA THR A 191 8.64 -6.82 21.62
C THR A 191 8.23 -6.80 20.14
N GLU A 192 9.11 -7.24 19.25
CA GLU A 192 8.80 -7.34 17.82
C GLU A 192 7.81 -8.47 17.52
N LYS A 193 7.91 -9.63 18.18
CA LYS A 193 6.91 -10.70 18.07
C LYS A 193 5.52 -10.21 18.46
N ILE A 194 5.41 -9.49 19.57
CA ILE A 194 4.13 -8.88 19.99
C ILE A 194 3.64 -7.89 18.94
N ARG A 195 4.53 -7.06 18.37
CA ARG A 195 4.17 -6.12 17.32
C ARG A 195 3.60 -6.82 16.08
N ILE A 196 4.21 -7.92 15.64
CA ILE A 196 3.72 -8.73 14.51
C ILE A 196 2.33 -9.26 14.83
N HIS A 197 2.12 -9.84 16.01
CA HIS A 197 0.83 -10.34 16.46
C HIS A 197 -0.26 -9.24 16.46
N LEU A 198 0.06 -8.06 16.97
CA LEU A 198 -0.88 -6.93 16.97
C LEU A 198 -1.23 -6.43 15.55
N PHE A 199 -0.27 -6.46 14.63
CA PHE A 199 -0.55 -6.16 13.22
C PHE A 199 -1.47 -7.19 12.59
N ASP A 200 -1.24 -8.48 12.84
CA ASP A 200 -2.09 -9.56 12.34
C ASP A 200 -3.54 -9.39 12.82
N LEU A 201 -3.76 -9.14 14.12
CA LEU A 201 -5.10 -8.88 14.66
C LEU A 201 -5.77 -7.67 14.00
N GLU A 202 -5.01 -6.60 13.75
CA GLU A 202 -5.53 -5.39 13.12
C GLU A 202 -5.92 -5.63 11.65
N VAL A 203 -5.07 -6.33 10.89
CA VAL A 203 -5.36 -6.72 9.51
C VAL A 203 -6.53 -7.69 9.44
N ALA A 204 -6.59 -8.68 10.32
CA ALA A 204 -7.72 -9.61 10.44
C ALA A 204 -9.04 -8.87 10.64
N ARG A 205 -9.08 -7.98 11.63
CA ARG A 205 -10.26 -7.19 11.95
C ARG A 205 -10.68 -6.32 10.76
N GLU A 206 -9.76 -5.59 10.15
CA GLU A 206 -10.08 -4.67 9.05
C GLU A 206 -10.39 -5.40 7.73
N SER A 207 -9.87 -6.61 7.53
CA SER A 207 -10.20 -7.43 6.35
C SER A 207 -11.68 -7.82 6.31
N THR A 208 -12.30 -8.06 7.48
CA THR A 208 -13.75 -8.32 7.56
C THR A 208 -14.62 -7.10 7.22
N ARG A 209 -14.06 -5.89 7.35
CA ARG A 209 -14.77 -4.61 7.18
C ARG A 209 -14.52 -3.96 5.83
N SER A 210 -13.36 -4.23 5.22
CA SER A 210 -12.90 -3.56 4.02
C SER A 210 -12.45 -4.57 2.98
N LYS A 211 -13.15 -4.59 1.84
CA LYS A 211 -12.77 -5.38 0.67
C LYS A 211 -11.37 -5.03 0.16
N ALA A 212 -10.95 -3.77 0.31
CA ALA A 212 -9.60 -3.34 -0.07
C ALA A 212 -8.53 -3.98 0.83
N VAL A 213 -8.80 -4.07 2.15
CA VAL A 213 -7.88 -4.73 3.09
C VAL A 213 -7.88 -6.24 2.85
N ALA A 214 -9.05 -6.86 2.66
CA ALA A 214 -9.14 -8.28 2.32
C ALA A 214 -8.38 -8.63 1.04
N ARG A 215 -8.47 -7.78 0.00
CA ARG A 215 -7.69 -7.92 -1.24
C ARG A 215 -6.19 -7.81 -0.97
N TYR A 216 -5.79 -6.78 -0.24
CA TYR A 216 -4.38 -6.51 0.08
C TYR A 216 -3.76 -7.67 0.85
N ASP A 217 -4.52 -8.20 1.81
CA ASP A 217 -4.19 -9.37 2.60
C ASP A 217 -4.05 -10.60 1.69
N LEU A 218 -5.10 -10.95 0.93
CA LEU A 218 -5.10 -12.10 0.01
C LEU A 218 -3.92 -12.12 -0.98
N MET A 219 -3.53 -10.95 -1.47
CA MET A 219 -2.43 -10.78 -2.43
C MET A 219 -1.07 -10.52 -1.76
N ALA A 220 -1.02 -10.54 -0.43
CA ALA A 220 0.19 -10.39 0.38
C ALA A 220 1.05 -9.15 0.03
N PHE A 221 0.44 -8.06 -0.43
CA PHE A 221 1.19 -6.90 -0.92
C PHE A 221 2.13 -6.31 0.13
N GLY A 222 1.76 -6.36 1.40
CA GLY A 222 2.60 -5.76 2.45
C GLY A 222 3.97 -6.41 2.61
N ARG A 223 4.19 -7.63 2.09
CA ARG A 223 5.52 -8.27 2.01
C ARG A 223 6.56 -7.36 1.38
N THR A 224 6.14 -6.56 0.40
CA THR A 224 6.98 -5.67 -0.40
C THR A 224 6.77 -4.19 -0.14
N ALA A 225 6.00 -3.79 0.88
CA ALA A 225 5.69 -2.38 1.14
C ALA A 225 6.96 -1.50 1.31
N ASN A 226 8.11 -2.10 1.64
CA ASN A 226 9.39 -1.39 1.73
C ASN A 226 9.93 -0.90 0.37
N PHE A 227 9.28 -1.22 -0.76
CA PHE A 227 9.64 -0.67 -2.08
C PHE A 227 9.60 0.87 -2.11
N ILE A 228 8.73 1.50 -1.31
CA ILE A 228 8.72 2.97 -1.16
C ILE A 228 10.03 3.47 -0.57
N ALA A 229 10.73 2.70 0.26
CA ALA A 229 12.03 3.13 0.77
C ALA A 229 13.12 2.98 -0.30
N THR A 230 13.07 1.90 -1.09
CA THR A 230 14.06 1.63 -2.13
C THR A 230 13.90 2.56 -3.33
N SER A 231 12.71 3.11 -3.57
CA SER A 231 12.47 4.00 -4.71
C SER A 231 13.14 5.36 -4.61
N LEU A 232 13.81 5.65 -3.49
CA LEU A 232 14.59 6.87 -3.33
C LEU A 232 15.71 7.00 -4.38
N ILE A 233 16.20 5.87 -4.91
CA ILE A 233 17.22 5.82 -5.98
C ILE A 233 16.64 6.07 -7.38
N LEU A 234 15.32 6.22 -7.51
CA LEU A 234 14.59 6.46 -8.75
C LEU A 234 13.73 7.74 -8.62
N PRO A 235 14.35 8.93 -8.46
CA PRO A 235 13.63 10.17 -8.17
C PRO A 235 12.72 10.64 -9.32
N ASP A 236 12.95 10.16 -10.54
CA ASP A 236 12.12 10.43 -11.72
C ASP A 236 10.77 9.67 -11.68
N LEU A 237 10.62 8.68 -10.79
CA LEU A 237 9.45 7.81 -10.69
C LEU A 237 8.56 8.08 -9.46
N VAL A 238 8.71 9.23 -8.79
CA VAL A 238 7.94 9.58 -7.56
C VAL A 238 6.43 9.43 -7.76
N GLU A 239 5.89 9.94 -8.86
CA GLU A 239 4.45 9.83 -9.17
C GLU A 239 4.03 8.40 -9.50
N GLY A 240 4.89 7.65 -10.19
CA GLY A 240 4.72 6.24 -10.50
C GLY A 240 4.66 5.36 -9.25
N VAL A 241 5.55 5.59 -8.30
CA VAL A 241 5.60 4.89 -6.99
C VAL A 241 4.33 5.18 -6.18
N THR A 242 3.90 6.44 -6.18
CA THR A 242 2.65 6.87 -5.54
C THR A 242 1.45 6.17 -6.18
N SER A 243 1.42 6.12 -7.51
CA SER A 243 0.38 5.44 -8.28
C SER A 243 0.35 3.93 -8.04
N LEU A 244 1.52 3.28 -7.95
CA LEU A 244 1.64 1.87 -7.64
C LEU A 244 1.14 1.55 -6.22
N SER A 245 1.46 2.39 -5.24
CA SER A 245 0.93 2.27 -3.88
C SER A 245 -0.60 2.36 -3.90
N LEU A 246 -1.16 3.34 -4.62
CA LEU A 246 -2.61 3.49 -4.79
C LEU A 246 -3.23 2.28 -5.51
N LEU A 247 -2.55 1.70 -6.50
CA LEU A 247 -3.00 0.47 -7.18
C LEU A 247 -3.10 -0.70 -6.19
N ARG A 248 -2.06 -0.92 -5.38
CA ARG A 248 -2.01 -1.97 -4.34
C ARG A 248 -3.10 -1.80 -3.30
N MET A 249 -3.40 -0.57 -2.90
CA MET A 249 -4.51 -0.23 -2.01
C MET A 249 -5.90 -0.28 -2.68
N ASN A 250 -5.97 -0.65 -3.97
CA ASN A 250 -7.18 -0.61 -4.79
C ASN A 250 -7.84 0.79 -4.76
N ALA A 251 -7.04 1.85 -4.83
CA ALA A 251 -7.44 3.24 -4.62
C ALA A 251 -7.33 4.12 -5.88
N LEU A 252 -6.86 3.55 -6.99
CA LEU A 252 -6.86 4.26 -8.26
C LEU A 252 -8.30 4.55 -8.75
N PRO A 253 -8.47 5.55 -9.64
CA PRO A 253 -9.74 5.81 -10.31
C PRO A 253 -10.30 4.54 -10.96
N SER A 254 -11.61 4.36 -10.91
CA SER A 254 -12.29 3.27 -11.59
C SER A 254 -13.65 3.72 -12.08
N VAL A 255 -14.10 3.10 -13.17
CA VAL A 255 -15.41 3.33 -13.79
C VAL A 255 -16.52 3.08 -12.76
N GLY A 256 -16.43 1.99 -12.00
CA GLY A 256 -17.44 1.63 -11.01
C GLY A 256 -17.62 2.70 -9.92
N ARG A 257 -16.51 3.28 -9.42
CA ARG A 257 -16.56 4.40 -8.46
C ARG A 257 -17.11 5.67 -9.08
N ARG A 258 -16.70 5.97 -10.32
CA ARG A 258 -17.16 7.17 -11.03
C ARG A 258 -18.66 7.11 -11.32
N ILE A 259 -19.17 6.00 -11.85
CA ILE A 259 -20.62 5.76 -12.06
C ILE A 259 -21.39 5.96 -10.76
N THR A 260 -20.92 5.36 -9.66
CA THR A 260 -21.58 5.51 -8.35
C THR A 260 -21.66 6.97 -7.92
N THR A 261 -20.59 7.74 -8.14
CA THR A 261 -20.52 9.17 -7.80
C THR A 261 -21.44 10.02 -8.69
N LEU A 262 -21.44 9.75 -10.00
CA LEU A 262 -22.27 10.48 -10.98
C LEU A 262 -23.76 10.21 -10.74
N ASN A 263 -24.14 8.95 -10.50
CA ASN A 263 -25.51 8.57 -10.14
C ASN A 263 -25.99 9.25 -8.86
N ALA A 264 -25.15 9.26 -7.81
CA ALA A 264 -25.48 9.97 -6.57
C ALA A 264 -25.67 11.48 -6.78
N SER A 265 -24.93 12.06 -7.73
CA SER A 265 -25.01 13.47 -8.09
C SER A 265 -26.04 13.78 -9.18
N LYS A 266 -26.75 12.76 -9.69
CA LYS A 266 -27.69 12.86 -10.82
C LYS A 266 -27.10 13.50 -12.09
N ILE A 267 -25.80 13.29 -12.34
CA ILE A 267 -25.13 13.81 -13.54
C ILE A 267 -25.28 12.78 -14.66
N PRO A 268 -25.87 13.14 -15.82
CA PRO A 268 -25.97 12.25 -16.98
C PRO A 268 -24.59 11.78 -17.46
N HIS A 269 -24.49 10.52 -17.86
CA HIS A 269 -23.21 9.95 -18.32
C HIS A 269 -23.41 8.74 -19.24
N THR A 270 -22.37 8.44 -20.02
CA THR A 270 -22.34 7.30 -20.96
C THR A 270 -21.56 6.09 -20.44
N LEU A 271 -20.95 6.21 -19.24
CA LEU A 271 -20.14 5.16 -18.64
C LEU A 271 -20.96 3.90 -18.30
N LYS A 272 -20.43 2.73 -18.68
CA LYS A 272 -21.04 1.42 -18.42
C LYS A 272 -20.17 0.58 -17.50
N ARG A 273 -20.80 -0.18 -16.59
CA ARG A 273 -20.09 -1.13 -15.72
C ARG A 273 -19.54 -2.29 -16.56
N ALA A 274 -18.36 -2.79 -16.18
CA ALA A 274 -17.67 -3.89 -16.87
C ALA A 274 -17.35 -3.63 -18.36
N GLU A 275 -17.32 -2.35 -18.77
CA GLU A 275 -16.85 -1.93 -20.07
C GLU A 275 -15.70 -0.96 -19.85
N CYS A 276 -14.60 -1.16 -20.59
CA CYS A 276 -13.46 -0.28 -20.56
C CYS A 276 -13.81 0.99 -21.35
N PRO A 277 -13.94 2.18 -20.71
CA PRO A 277 -14.29 3.41 -21.40
C PRO A 277 -13.16 3.92 -22.31
N TYR A 278 -11.97 3.30 -22.23
CA TYR A 278 -10.80 3.71 -22.99
C TYR A 278 -10.73 3.01 -24.35
N CYS A 279 -11.03 1.71 -24.40
CA CYS A 279 -10.97 0.90 -25.62
C CYS A 279 -12.30 0.23 -26.00
N CYS A 280 -13.38 0.54 -25.29
CA CYS A 280 -14.74 0.01 -25.46
C CYS A 280 -14.85 -1.52 -25.37
N SER A 281 -13.82 -2.20 -24.89
CA SER A 281 -13.83 -3.66 -24.71
C SER A 281 -14.56 -4.04 -23.43
N LYS A 282 -15.30 -5.16 -23.48
CA LYS A 282 -15.90 -5.75 -22.28
C LYS A 282 -14.81 -6.30 -21.37
N ILE A 283 -14.91 -6.00 -20.08
CA ILE A 283 -14.05 -6.56 -19.04
C ILE A 283 -14.71 -7.88 -18.62
N VAL A 284 -14.11 -9.01 -18.99
CA VAL A 284 -14.71 -10.34 -18.83
C VAL A 284 -14.41 -10.91 -17.44
N GLY A 285 -15.41 -11.60 -16.85
CA GLY A 285 -15.26 -12.35 -15.60
C GLY A 285 -15.06 -11.47 -14.36
N GLN A 286 -14.30 -11.97 -13.38
CA GLN A 286 -13.96 -11.23 -12.15
C GLN A 286 -12.66 -10.40 -12.27
N GLN A 287 -12.30 -9.98 -13.49
CA GLN A 287 -11.10 -9.19 -13.74
C GLN A 287 -11.22 -7.78 -13.15
N GLU A 288 -10.18 -7.33 -12.45
CA GLU A 288 -10.07 -5.94 -12.01
C GLU A 288 -9.88 -5.01 -13.23
N GLU A 289 -10.48 -3.83 -13.20
CA GLU A 289 -10.35 -2.84 -14.29
C GLU A 289 -8.89 -2.52 -14.60
N TRP A 290 -8.07 -2.32 -13.55
CA TRP A 290 -6.64 -2.03 -13.72
C TRP A 290 -5.84 -3.22 -14.25
N MET A 291 -6.30 -4.46 -14.05
CA MET A 291 -5.69 -5.62 -14.70
C MET A 291 -5.91 -5.57 -16.21
N HIS A 292 -7.11 -5.18 -16.67
CA HIS A 292 -7.35 -4.95 -18.09
C HIS A 292 -6.50 -3.79 -18.63
N ILE A 293 -6.44 -2.66 -17.93
CA ILE A 293 -5.63 -1.49 -18.34
C ILE A 293 -4.16 -1.87 -18.51
N ILE A 294 -3.60 -2.60 -17.53
CA ILE A 294 -2.18 -2.98 -17.51
C ILE A 294 -1.86 -4.08 -18.51
N LEU A 295 -2.72 -5.08 -18.71
CA LEU A 295 -2.37 -6.26 -19.51
C LEU A 295 -2.95 -6.25 -20.92
N ASP A 296 -4.15 -5.71 -21.12
CA ASP A 296 -4.96 -6.00 -22.30
C ASP A 296 -5.42 -4.74 -23.07
N CYS A 297 -5.50 -3.58 -22.42
CA CYS A 297 -6.16 -2.41 -23.01
C CYS A 297 -5.39 -1.90 -24.24
N ASN A 298 -6.08 -1.84 -25.38
CA ASN A 298 -5.51 -1.39 -26.65
C ASN A 298 -5.11 0.09 -26.63
N THR A 299 -5.87 0.93 -25.92
CA THR A 299 -5.59 2.37 -25.79
C THR A 299 -4.24 2.66 -25.16
N PHE A 300 -3.75 1.76 -24.30
CA PHE A 300 -2.47 1.90 -23.61
C PHE A 300 -1.39 0.97 -24.17
N LYS A 301 -1.60 0.35 -25.34
CA LYS A 301 -0.67 -0.59 -25.96
C LYS A 301 0.73 0.00 -26.14
N ASP A 302 0.83 1.21 -26.69
CA ASP A 302 2.13 1.84 -26.95
C ASP A 302 2.86 2.23 -25.67
N THR A 303 2.11 2.69 -24.66
CA THR A 303 2.67 3.00 -23.34
C THR A 303 3.17 1.72 -22.67
N ARG A 304 2.39 0.65 -22.74
CA ARG A 304 2.75 -0.68 -22.24
C ARG A 304 4.00 -1.21 -22.92
N ALA A 305 4.04 -1.20 -24.26
CA ALA A 305 5.18 -1.63 -25.08
C ALA A 305 6.49 -0.95 -24.66
N ARG A 306 6.45 0.36 -24.46
CA ARG A 306 7.63 1.15 -24.05
C ARG A 306 8.09 0.92 -22.61
N THR A 307 7.20 0.48 -21.71
CA THR A 307 7.47 0.55 -20.26
C THR A 307 7.53 -0.81 -19.58
N ILE A 308 6.51 -1.66 -19.76
CA ILE A 308 6.28 -2.85 -18.92
C ILE A 308 6.05 -4.13 -19.73
N GLN A 309 5.85 -4.03 -21.05
CA GLN A 309 5.58 -5.19 -21.91
C GLN A 309 6.66 -6.28 -21.85
N PRO A 310 7.98 -5.96 -21.89
CA PRO A 310 9.00 -7.00 -21.77
C PRO A 310 8.93 -7.75 -20.43
N THR A 311 8.59 -7.04 -19.35
CA THR A 311 8.37 -7.65 -18.04
C THR A 311 7.12 -8.53 -18.03
N ILE A 312 6.02 -8.11 -18.67
CA ILE A 312 4.81 -8.91 -18.79
C ILE A 312 5.10 -10.22 -19.53
N GLU A 313 5.80 -10.15 -20.65
CA GLU A 313 6.13 -11.32 -21.48
C GLU A 313 7.03 -12.30 -20.72
N TYR A 314 8.07 -11.79 -20.08
CA TYR A 314 8.94 -12.58 -19.20
C TYR A 314 8.14 -13.32 -18.11
N LEU A 315 7.25 -12.61 -17.41
CA LEU A 315 6.45 -13.23 -16.36
C LEU A 315 5.44 -14.23 -16.92
N LEU A 316 4.82 -13.96 -18.08
CA LEU A 316 3.88 -14.87 -18.72
C LEU A 316 4.55 -16.17 -19.12
N GLU A 317 5.75 -16.11 -19.70
CA GLU A 317 6.56 -17.29 -20.03
C GLU A 317 6.84 -18.14 -18.78
N ARG A 318 7.16 -17.49 -17.67
CA ARG A 318 7.56 -18.15 -16.42
C ARG A 318 6.40 -18.73 -15.62
N VAL A 319 5.21 -18.16 -15.73
CA VAL A 319 4.01 -18.75 -15.11
C VAL A 319 3.31 -19.74 -16.04
N ALA A 320 3.74 -19.88 -17.29
CA ALA A 320 3.19 -20.85 -18.22
C ALA A 320 3.42 -22.27 -17.68
N GLY A 321 2.35 -23.04 -17.49
CA GLY A 321 2.41 -24.40 -16.93
C GLY A 321 2.05 -24.51 -15.44
N THR A 322 1.89 -23.41 -14.71
CA THR A 322 1.56 -23.43 -13.27
C THR A 322 0.08 -23.72 -12.93
N GLY A 323 -0.77 -23.95 -13.93
CA GLY A 323 -2.22 -24.21 -13.75
C GLY A 323 -3.05 -23.01 -13.24
N ILE A 324 -2.42 -21.88 -12.94
CA ILE A 324 -3.08 -20.64 -12.50
C ILE A 324 -3.55 -19.85 -13.74
N THR A 325 -4.59 -19.01 -13.62
CA THR A 325 -4.90 -18.00 -14.64
C THR A 325 -3.70 -17.04 -14.80
N ALA A 326 -2.82 -17.33 -15.75
CA ALA A 326 -1.51 -16.69 -15.94
C ALA A 326 -1.58 -15.17 -15.81
N LYS A 327 -2.56 -14.53 -16.47
CA LYS A 327 -2.76 -13.08 -16.44
C LYS A 327 -3.01 -12.51 -15.03
N ARG A 328 -3.86 -13.14 -14.23
CA ARG A 328 -4.15 -12.66 -12.87
C ARG A 328 -2.90 -12.74 -11.99
N HIS A 329 -2.13 -13.82 -12.14
CA HIS A 329 -0.92 -13.98 -11.38
C HIS A 329 0.13 -12.94 -11.76
N VAL A 330 0.37 -12.75 -13.06
CA VAL A 330 1.26 -11.70 -13.59
C VAL A 330 0.86 -10.33 -13.07
N TYR A 331 -0.42 -9.98 -13.11
CA TYR A 331 -0.91 -8.70 -12.57
C TYR A 331 -0.57 -8.49 -11.08
N ILE A 332 -0.63 -9.54 -10.27
CA ILE A 332 -0.30 -9.49 -8.84
C ILE A 332 1.21 -9.39 -8.62
N LEU A 333 2.00 -10.15 -9.37
CA LEU A 333 3.47 -10.08 -9.35
C LEU A 333 3.99 -8.70 -9.75
N LEU A 334 3.41 -8.08 -10.79
CA LEU A 334 3.72 -6.71 -11.21
C LEU A 334 3.48 -5.67 -10.11
N GLN A 335 2.55 -5.94 -9.18
CA GLN A 335 2.32 -5.10 -8.02
C GLN A 335 3.24 -5.42 -6.83
N GLY A 336 4.08 -6.45 -6.94
CA GLY A 336 4.92 -6.97 -5.86
C GLY A 336 4.16 -7.84 -4.86
N GLY A 337 3.05 -8.45 -5.26
CA GLY A 337 2.26 -9.37 -4.43
C GLY A 337 2.45 -10.84 -4.80
N LEU A 338 1.83 -11.72 -4.03
CA LEU A 338 1.76 -13.16 -4.24
C LEU A 338 0.35 -13.68 -3.90
N VAL A 339 -0.16 -14.66 -4.65
CA VAL A 339 -1.49 -15.24 -4.35
C VAL A 339 -1.35 -16.34 -3.30
N ARG A 340 -1.86 -16.09 -2.09
CA ARG A 340 -1.75 -17.04 -0.96
C ARG A 340 -2.25 -18.45 -1.25
N SER A 341 -3.40 -18.57 -1.90
CA SER A 341 -4.06 -19.86 -2.12
C SER A 341 -3.28 -20.81 -3.03
N HIS A 342 -2.30 -20.30 -3.78
CA HIS A 342 -1.51 -21.10 -4.71
C HIS A 342 -0.14 -21.47 -4.17
N TYR A 343 0.24 -20.92 -3.02
CA TYR A 343 1.57 -21.08 -2.46
C TYR A 343 1.56 -21.27 -0.94
N PRO A 344 0.77 -22.23 -0.43
CA PRO A 344 0.73 -22.52 1.00
C PRO A 344 2.08 -23.06 1.51
N LEU A 345 2.89 -23.66 0.64
CA LEU A 345 4.14 -24.38 0.96
C LEU A 345 5.43 -23.65 0.55
N SER A 346 5.37 -22.38 0.19
CA SER A 346 6.56 -21.53 -0.04
C SER A 346 7.39 -21.22 1.23
N LEU A 347 7.26 -22.14 2.18
CA LEU A 347 7.52 -22.07 3.60
C LEU A 347 8.59 -23.07 4.03
N ASN A 348 8.96 -24.03 3.17
CA ASN A 348 10.07 -24.94 3.43
C ASN A 348 11.40 -24.22 3.21
N LYS A 349 11.78 -23.41 4.21
CA LYS A 349 13.09 -22.78 4.32
C LYS A 349 14.07 -23.76 4.95
N ASP A 350 15.28 -23.80 4.39
CA ASP A 350 16.44 -24.26 5.13
C ASP A 350 16.67 -23.32 6.34
N PRO A 351 16.56 -23.83 7.59
CA PRO A 351 16.71 -23.03 8.80
C PRO A 351 18.14 -22.51 9.02
N THR A 352 19.13 -22.91 8.21
CA THR A 352 20.54 -22.57 8.40
C THR A 352 21.02 -21.32 7.65
N ASN A 353 20.25 -20.80 6.69
CA ASN A 353 20.72 -19.74 5.80
C ASN A 353 20.35 -18.33 6.30
N GLU A 354 21.07 -17.75 7.26
CA GLU A 354 20.73 -16.44 7.86
C GLU A 354 20.63 -15.26 6.85
N ASP A 355 21.18 -15.42 5.64
CA ASP A 355 21.31 -14.43 4.58
C ASP A 355 20.18 -14.47 3.52
N HIS A 356 18.94 -14.74 3.94
CA HIS A 356 17.73 -14.82 3.11
C HIS A 356 17.33 -13.58 2.26
N TYR A 357 18.13 -12.52 2.27
CA TYR A 357 17.90 -11.30 1.47
C TYR A 357 19.10 -10.92 0.59
N LEU A 358 20.20 -11.68 0.68
CA LEU A 358 21.18 -11.77 -0.39
C LEU A 358 20.59 -12.67 -1.46
N GLU A 359 20.79 -12.27 -2.72
CA GLU A 359 20.64 -13.06 -3.95
C GLU A 359 20.55 -14.57 -3.67
N THR A 360 19.33 -15.09 -3.49
CA THR A 360 19.12 -16.54 -3.38
C THR A 360 19.63 -17.15 -4.66
N ALA A 361 20.47 -18.19 -4.61
CA ALA A 361 20.93 -18.91 -5.79
C ALA A 361 19.72 -19.20 -6.70
N TYR A 362 19.68 -18.48 -7.81
CA TYR A 362 18.54 -18.32 -8.70
C TYR A 362 18.41 -19.56 -9.57
N GLY A 363 17.52 -20.50 -9.20
CA GLY A 363 17.52 -21.78 -9.91
C GLY A 363 16.43 -22.81 -9.57
N GLU A 364 15.33 -22.46 -8.91
CA GLU A 364 14.19 -23.38 -8.79
C GLU A 364 12.85 -22.77 -9.22
N ASP A 365 11.97 -23.65 -9.68
CA ASP A 365 10.64 -23.41 -10.28
C ASP A 365 9.61 -22.74 -9.35
N ASP A 366 9.97 -22.37 -8.12
CA ASP A 366 9.03 -21.81 -7.14
C ASP A 366 8.96 -20.27 -7.19
N LEU A 367 7.89 -19.78 -7.82
CA LEU A 367 7.49 -18.37 -7.94
C LEU A 367 7.40 -17.60 -6.62
N CYS A 368 7.49 -18.25 -5.46
CA CYS A 368 7.36 -17.61 -4.15
C CYS A 368 8.63 -17.00 -3.59
N GLN A 369 9.77 -17.45 -4.11
CA GLN A 369 11.05 -16.80 -3.85
C GLN A 369 11.19 -15.52 -4.68
N TRP A 370 10.29 -15.33 -5.65
CA TRP A 370 10.35 -14.24 -6.61
C TRP A 370 9.81 -12.92 -6.11
N VAL A 371 9.51 -12.78 -4.82
CA VAL A 371 9.11 -11.49 -4.28
C VAL A 371 9.91 -11.25 -3.02
N ASN A 372 11.08 -10.62 -3.18
CA ASN A 372 11.89 -10.24 -2.03
C ASN A 372 11.30 -8.98 -1.39
N GLY A 373 11.62 -8.75 -0.11
CA GLY A 373 10.98 -7.67 0.65
C GLY A 373 11.19 -6.26 0.09
N TYR A 374 12.13 -6.07 -0.85
CA TYR A 374 12.43 -4.80 -1.48
C TYR A 374 11.47 -4.43 -2.63
N GLY A 375 10.46 -5.27 -2.88
CA GLY A 375 9.54 -5.10 -4.00
C GLY A 375 10.11 -5.56 -5.33
N HIS A 376 11.09 -6.47 -5.29
CA HIS A 376 11.68 -7.02 -6.49
C HIS A 376 10.96 -8.29 -6.89
N ILE A 377 10.78 -8.44 -8.20
CA ILE A 377 10.90 -9.75 -8.82
C ILE A 377 12.40 -9.96 -9.02
N PRO A 378 13.05 -10.84 -8.24
CA PRO A 378 14.51 -11.03 -8.19
C PRO A 378 15.16 -11.17 -9.57
N ASP A 379 14.53 -11.84 -10.53
CA ASP A 379 15.03 -11.99 -11.91
C ASP A 379 15.01 -10.70 -12.75
N LEU A 380 14.36 -9.64 -12.25
CA LEU A 380 14.29 -8.34 -12.90
C LEU A 380 15.38 -7.39 -12.41
N TYR A 381 16.21 -7.75 -11.42
CA TYR A 381 17.17 -6.82 -10.82
C TYR A 381 18.59 -7.39 -10.58
N PRO A 382 19.66 -6.68 -11.01
CA PRO A 382 19.69 -5.76 -12.14
C PRO A 382 19.76 -6.59 -13.43
N ASN A 383 18.61 -6.89 -14.03
CA ASN A 383 18.62 -7.52 -15.33
C ASN A 383 18.98 -6.48 -16.40
N LYS A 384 20.19 -6.59 -16.96
CA LYS A 384 20.67 -5.73 -18.05
C LYS A 384 19.72 -5.73 -19.26
N LEU A 385 18.90 -6.78 -19.44
CA LEU A 385 17.93 -6.89 -20.53
C LEU A 385 16.66 -6.06 -20.28
N LEU A 386 16.28 -5.79 -19.02
CA LEU A 386 14.98 -5.19 -18.67
C LEU A 386 15.08 -3.79 -18.05
N GLY A 387 16.31 -3.30 -17.82
CA GLY A 387 16.61 -1.87 -17.72
C GLY A 387 16.16 -1.14 -16.46
N GLY A 388 15.97 -1.81 -15.31
CA GLY A 388 15.69 -1.12 -14.05
C GLY A 388 15.32 -2.01 -12.85
N HIS A 389 15.02 -1.39 -11.70
CA HIS A 389 14.50 -2.08 -10.51
C HIS A 389 13.16 -2.78 -10.76
N GLY A 390 12.89 -3.88 -10.04
CA GLY A 390 11.74 -4.77 -10.31
C GLY A 390 10.35 -4.11 -10.37
N TYR A 391 10.08 -3.03 -9.62
CA TYR A 391 8.81 -2.28 -9.70
C TYR A 391 8.87 -1.07 -10.64
N ALA A 392 10.05 -0.68 -11.14
CA ALA A 392 10.27 0.56 -11.88
C ALA A 392 9.46 0.61 -13.17
N ASN A 393 9.37 -0.51 -13.89
CA ASN A 393 8.61 -0.60 -15.13
C ASN A 393 7.11 -0.38 -14.90
N VAL A 394 6.57 -0.91 -13.79
CA VAL A 394 5.17 -0.74 -13.40
C VAL A 394 4.90 0.67 -12.89
N ALA A 395 5.82 1.23 -12.11
CA ALA A 395 5.76 2.61 -11.68
C ALA A 395 5.78 3.57 -12.89
N ARG A 396 6.67 3.36 -13.87
CA ARG A 396 6.75 4.16 -15.09
C ARG A 396 5.48 4.06 -15.94
N PHE A 397 4.95 2.85 -16.13
CA PHE A 397 3.66 2.67 -16.79
C PHE A 397 2.55 3.45 -16.07
N SER A 398 2.51 3.37 -14.74
CA SER A 398 1.49 4.02 -13.92
C SER A 398 1.60 5.55 -13.97
N GLN A 399 2.83 6.09 -13.95
CA GLN A 399 3.10 7.52 -14.08
C GLN A 399 2.55 8.09 -15.41
N ASP A 400 2.73 7.37 -16.51
CA ASP A 400 2.21 7.79 -17.83
C ASP A 400 0.69 7.59 -17.98
N THR A 401 0.13 6.57 -17.32
CA THR A 401 -1.21 6.06 -17.60
C THR A 401 -2.27 6.61 -16.64
N VAL A 402 -1.97 6.71 -15.34
CA VAL A 402 -2.94 7.16 -14.32
C VAL A 402 -3.48 8.57 -14.60
N PRO A 403 -2.66 9.57 -14.99
CA PRO A 403 -3.18 10.89 -15.35
C PRO A 403 -4.14 10.85 -16.54
N LYS A 404 -3.83 10.04 -17.57
CA LYS A 404 -4.69 9.87 -18.76
C LYS A 404 -6.02 9.22 -18.41
N VAL A 405 -5.99 8.15 -17.63
CA VAL A 405 -7.19 7.47 -17.11
C VAL A 405 -8.05 8.44 -16.30
N THR A 406 -7.43 9.19 -15.39
CA THR A 406 -8.11 10.21 -14.59
C THR A 406 -8.79 11.23 -15.49
N ARG A 407 -8.05 11.81 -16.44
CA ARG A 407 -8.60 12.78 -17.39
C ARG A 407 -9.83 12.24 -18.15
N ILE A 408 -9.74 11.03 -18.69
CA ILE A 408 -10.85 10.43 -19.44
C ILE A 408 -12.08 10.21 -18.55
N LEU A 409 -11.90 9.67 -17.34
CA LEU A 409 -13.01 9.39 -16.42
C LEU A 409 -13.68 10.65 -15.87
N TYR A 410 -12.91 11.71 -15.63
CA TYR A 410 -13.41 12.90 -14.94
C TYR A 410 -13.78 14.05 -15.90
N ASP A 411 -13.11 14.17 -17.06
CA ASP A 411 -13.36 15.25 -18.02
C ASP A 411 -14.21 14.81 -19.22
N VAL A 412 -13.99 13.59 -19.74
CA VAL A 412 -14.65 13.10 -20.98
C VAL A 412 -15.88 12.27 -20.67
N GLY A 413 -15.88 11.50 -19.58
CA GLY A 413 -16.99 10.63 -19.17
C GLY A 413 -18.31 11.34 -18.82
N THR A 414 -18.32 12.67 -18.82
CA THR A 414 -19.50 13.53 -18.61
C THR A 414 -19.97 14.25 -19.88
N ALA A 415 -19.30 14.04 -21.02
CA ALA A 415 -19.75 14.61 -22.28
C ALA A 415 -21.04 13.90 -22.71
N VAL A 416 -22.18 14.56 -22.45
CA VAL A 416 -23.46 14.23 -23.08
C VAL A 416 -23.28 14.55 -24.56
N ILE A 417 -23.32 13.53 -25.42
CA ILE A 417 -23.56 13.77 -26.84
C ILE A 417 -25.03 14.17 -26.91
N THR A 418 -25.29 15.48 -26.94
CA THR A 418 -26.59 15.99 -27.38
C THR A 418 -26.60 15.78 -28.88
N ASP A 419 -27.23 14.70 -29.34
CA ASP A 419 -27.65 14.55 -30.72
C ASP A 419 -28.81 15.53 -30.96
N ASP A 420 -28.50 16.82 -31.03
CA ASP A 420 -29.39 17.83 -31.60
C ASP A 420 -28.97 18.07 -33.05
N PHE A 421 -29.24 17.09 -33.90
CA PHE A 421 -29.53 17.35 -35.30
C PHE A 421 -31.01 17.73 -35.40
N GLY A 422 -31.30 19.04 -35.56
CA GLY A 422 -32.68 19.48 -35.64
C GLY A 422 -32.93 20.97 -35.84
N GLY A 423 -32.36 21.58 -36.88
CA GLY A 423 -33.02 22.63 -37.66
C GLY A 423 -33.06 24.07 -37.13
N PHE A 424 -33.13 24.97 -38.12
CA PHE A 424 -33.39 26.42 -38.09
C PHE A 424 -32.21 27.29 -37.66
N ALA A 425 -31.52 27.94 -38.58
CA ALA A 425 -31.90 28.99 -39.54
C ALA A 425 -31.17 30.27 -39.10
N ASP A 426 -30.41 30.79 -40.05
CA ASP A 426 -29.83 32.12 -40.15
C ASP A 426 -30.56 33.18 -39.30
N ASP A 427 -29.83 33.85 -38.41
CA ASP A 427 -29.98 35.31 -38.34
C ASP A 427 -28.71 35.98 -37.82
N GLU A 428 -28.38 37.06 -38.52
CA GLU A 428 -27.18 37.86 -38.36
C GLU A 428 -27.28 38.82 -37.16
N GLY A 429 -26.13 39.11 -36.55
CA GLY A 429 -25.90 40.38 -35.84
C GLY A 429 -26.25 40.42 -34.35
N ASN A 430 -25.24 40.27 -33.50
CA ASN A 430 -24.62 41.45 -32.89
C ASN A 430 -23.33 41.08 -32.14
N THR A 431 -22.31 41.89 -32.39
CA THR A 431 -20.92 41.81 -31.95
C THR A 431 -20.72 42.29 -30.52
N GLY A 432 -19.88 41.57 -29.76
CA GLY A 432 -19.43 41.97 -28.43
C GLY A 432 -18.33 41.06 -27.83
N ASN A 433 -17.19 40.98 -28.53
CA ASN A 433 -15.82 40.58 -28.09
C ASN A 433 -15.57 39.23 -27.38
N LYS A 434 -15.29 38.23 -28.23
CA LYS A 434 -14.13 37.28 -28.19
C LYS A 434 -12.80 38.06 -28.02
N ALA A 435 -11.62 37.57 -27.66
CA ALA A 435 -10.92 36.27 -27.50
C ALA A 435 -9.58 36.63 -26.76
N ALA A 436 -8.78 35.74 -26.17
CA ALA A 436 -8.07 34.62 -26.80
C ALA A 436 -7.53 33.69 -25.68
N VAL A 437 -7.85 32.39 -25.65
CA VAL A 437 -7.46 31.30 -26.56
C VAL A 437 -6.02 30.85 -26.33
N LEU A 438 -5.86 29.58 -25.96
CA LEU A 438 -4.96 28.69 -26.68
C LEU A 438 -5.58 27.29 -26.76
N SER A 439 -6.23 27.04 -27.90
CA SER A 439 -6.50 25.72 -28.42
C SER A 439 -5.23 25.19 -29.09
N THR A 440 -4.85 23.96 -28.80
CA THR A 440 -4.43 22.98 -29.82
C THR A 440 -4.24 21.62 -29.15
N ARG A 441 -5.01 20.61 -29.56
CA ARG A 441 -4.49 19.31 -30.08
C ARG A 441 -5.56 18.23 -30.17
N ARG A 442 -5.70 17.75 -31.41
CA ARG A 442 -6.09 16.43 -31.92
C ARG A 442 -7.43 15.86 -31.43
N ARG A 443 -8.41 15.89 -32.35
CA ARG A 443 -9.51 14.92 -32.42
C ARG A 443 -8.95 13.51 -32.26
N LEU A 444 -9.26 12.85 -31.15
CA LEU A 444 -9.39 11.39 -31.14
C LEU A 444 -10.76 11.10 -31.73
N THR A 445 -10.77 10.51 -32.92
CA THR A 445 -11.96 9.96 -33.55
C THR A 445 -12.54 8.93 -32.57
N VAL A 446 -13.70 9.24 -32.00
CA VAL A 446 -14.53 8.26 -31.29
C VAL A 446 -14.94 7.24 -32.35
N CYS A 447 -14.56 5.97 -32.14
CA CYS A 447 -14.83 4.88 -33.06
C CYS A 447 -16.34 4.72 -33.26
N GLN A 448 -16.85 5.15 -34.42
CA GLN A 448 -18.08 4.59 -34.96
C GLN A 448 -17.75 3.21 -35.50
N SER A 449 -18.45 2.19 -35.01
CA SER A 449 -18.35 0.82 -35.51
C SER A 449 -18.83 0.77 -36.97
N PRO A 450 -18.10 0.16 -37.92
CA PRO A 450 -18.68 -0.13 -39.22
C PRO A 450 -19.53 -1.39 -39.11
N THR A 451 -20.85 -1.22 -39.06
CA THR A 451 -21.78 -2.26 -39.54
C THR A 451 -21.74 -2.26 -41.06
N LEU A 452 -21.00 -3.21 -41.65
CA LEU A 452 -21.25 -3.63 -43.01
C LEU A 452 -21.88 -5.02 -42.97
N SER A 453 -23.20 -5.02 -43.13
CA SER A 453 -24.01 -6.17 -43.46
C SER A 453 -23.62 -6.69 -44.85
N SER A 454 -23.35 -7.98 -44.90
CA SER A 454 -23.56 -8.82 -46.07
C SER A 454 -25.02 -8.75 -46.53
N ASN A 455 -25.25 -8.55 -47.84
CA ASN A 455 -26.26 -9.22 -48.69
C ASN A 455 -26.14 -8.62 -50.10
N VAL A 456 -25.62 -9.39 -51.07
CA VAL A 456 -26.37 -10.19 -52.06
C VAL A 456 -27.27 -9.32 -52.95
N GLY A 457 -26.88 -9.25 -54.23
CA GLY A 457 -27.52 -8.55 -55.33
C GLY A 457 -26.53 -8.41 -56.47
#